data_AF-A0A087DGC6-F1
#
_entry.id   AF-A0A087DGC6-F1
#
_cell.length_a   1.000
_cell.length_b   1.000
_cell.length_c   1.000
_cell.angle_alpha   90.00
_cell.angle_beta   90.00
_cell.angle_gamma   90.00
#
_symmetry.space_group_name_H-M   'P 1'
#
loop_
_entity.id
_entity.type
_entity.pdbx_description
1 polymer ?
#
loop_
_entity_poly.entity_id
_entity_poly.type
_entity_poly.pdbx_seq_one_letter_code
_entity_poly.pdbx_strand_id
1 'polypeptide(L)'
;MTGPHGDDRPRRRAHRTRLHSLVAGLDRPHRRMLTAVTFLVACIAIAVPLAASLPQPWSGVAADARDGASRTLATGSDHPEFTGPHKYEMLDAWNNLHTELGRSILEDGVVTPDELAEVRKAYNACLSVYGMQAKTITDGDGEPIGESVVPVRGSMDGLRRSAVIDQCRTESDYRWLAPLAGA
;
A
#
# COMPACT_ATOMS: atom_id res chain seq x y z
N MET A 1 23.88 61.20 -53.44
CA MET A 1 22.79 62.19 -53.40
C MET A 1 21.49 61.40 -53.21
N THR A 2 21.12 61.12 -51.96
CA THR A 2 20.13 61.83 -51.10
C THR A 2 18.71 61.27 -51.28
N GLY A 3 18.16 60.72 -50.18
CA GLY A 3 16.71 60.41 -50.02
C GLY A 3 15.86 61.67 -50.00
N PRO A 4 14.52 61.58 -49.77
CA PRO A 4 13.98 61.41 -48.40
C PRO A 4 12.65 60.59 -48.37
N HIS A 5 12.29 59.84 -47.32
CA HIS A 5 11.63 60.20 -46.05
C HIS A 5 10.55 61.30 -46.12
N GLY A 6 9.29 60.92 -45.84
CA GLY A 6 8.14 61.82 -45.75
C GLY A 6 7.03 61.18 -44.93
N ASP A 7 7.08 61.46 -43.64
CA ASP A 7 6.04 61.25 -42.63
C ASP A 7 4.96 62.35 -42.74
N ASP A 8 3.95 62.27 -41.87
CA ASP A 8 2.90 63.26 -41.55
C ASP A 8 1.56 63.19 -42.30
N ARG A 9 0.50 62.80 -41.55
CA ARG A 9 -0.79 63.51 -41.50
C ARG A 9 -1.72 62.98 -40.38
N PRO A 10 -2.78 63.71 -39.96
CA PRO A 10 -2.72 64.51 -38.74
C PRO A 10 -3.82 64.19 -37.71
N ARG A 11 -3.63 64.73 -36.50
CA ARG A 11 -4.64 64.87 -35.43
C ARG A 11 -5.90 65.63 -35.90
N ARG A 12 -7.09 65.12 -35.57
CA ARG A 12 -8.28 65.94 -35.25
C ARG A 12 -9.07 65.35 -34.08
N ARG A 13 -9.41 66.24 -33.16
CA ARG A 13 -10.16 66.01 -31.92
C ARG A 13 -11.68 66.03 -32.16
N ALA A 14 -12.36 65.35 -31.22
CA ALA A 14 -13.66 65.66 -30.61
C ALA A 14 -14.96 65.27 -31.35
N HIS A 15 -15.78 64.42 -30.72
CA HIS A 15 -17.03 64.85 -30.08
C HIS A 15 -17.75 63.73 -29.27
N ARG A 16 -18.18 64.13 -28.05
CA ARG A 16 -19.44 63.82 -27.34
C ARG A 16 -19.89 62.36 -27.06
N THR A 17 -19.79 62.02 -25.77
CA THR A 17 -20.84 61.48 -24.87
C THR A 17 -22.18 61.00 -25.45
N ARG A 18 -22.55 59.75 -25.13
CA ARG A 18 -23.84 59.36 -24.49
C ARG A 18 -23.79 57.91 -23.97
N LEU A 19 -24.37 57.72 -22.78
CA LEU A 19 -24.56 56.46 -22.05
C LEU A 19 -25.43 55.45 -22.80
N HIS A 20 -25.16 54.15 -22.59
CA HIS A 20 -26.09 53.13 -22.07
C HIS A 20 -25.65 51.72 -22.50
N SER A 21 -25.22 50.90 -21.54
CA SER A 21 -25.64 49.49 -21.34
C SER A 21 -24.61 48.78 -20.45
N LEU A 22 -24.86 48.82 -19.15
CA LEU A 22 -24.58 47.68 -18.29
C LEU A 22 -25.45 46.53 -18.80
N VAL A 23 -24.86 45.34 -18.99
CA VAL A 23 -25.38 44.02 -18.58
C VAL A 23 -24.61 42.91 -19.30
N ALA A 24 -24.36 41.84 -18.55
CA ALA A 24 -23.94 40.50 -18.94
C ALA A 24 -22.44 40.24 -19.08
N GLY A 25 -21.91 39.49 -18.11
CA GLY A 25 -20.61 38.84 -18.30
C GLY A 25 -19.97 38.17 -17.08
N LEU A 26 -20.61 38.10 -15.92
CA LEU A 26 -20.03 37.45 -14.73
C LEU A 26 -20.89 36.28 -14.27
N ASP A 27 -20.97 35.21 -15.06
CA ASP A 27 -21.73 34.01 -14.65
C ASP A 27 -21.20 32.69 -15.24
N ARG A 28 -19.88 32.56 -15.41
CA ARG A 28 -19.26 31.32 -15.94
C ARG A 28 -18.34 30.52 -15.02
N PRO A 29 -17.59 31.08 -14.05
CA PRO A 29 -16.73 30.24 -13.22
C PRO A 29 -17.50 29.55 -12.08
N HIS A 30 -18.62 30.11 -11.61
CA HIS A 30 -19.31 29.61 -10.42
C HIS A 30 -20.10 28.31 -10.63
N ARG A 31 -20.63 28.07 -11.84
CA ARG A 31 -21.42 26.86 -12.15
C ARG A 31 -20.59 25.57 -12.13
N ARG A 32 -19.30 25.64 -12.51
CA ARG A 32 -18.41 24.47 -12.51
C ARG A 32 -17.93 24.10 -11.10
N MET A 33 -17.76 25.11 -10.24
CA MET A 33 -17.36 24.89 -8.84
C MET A 33 -18.51 24.30 -8.00
N LEU A 34 -19.77 24.68 -8.27
CA LEU A 34 -20.93 24.14 -7.56
C LEU A 34 -21.23 22.65 -7.88
N THR A 35 -20.96 22.20 -9.11
CA THR A 35 -21.11 20.78 -9.49
C THR A 35 -20.05 19.87 -8.87
N ALA A 36 -18.84 20.37 -8.61
CA ALA A 36 -17.78 19.57 -8.00
C ALA A 36 -18.01 19.36 -6.49
N VAL A 37 -18.51 20.38 -5.79
CA VAL A 37 -18.78 20.30 -4.34
C VAL A 37 -19.98 19.40 -4.02
N THR A 38 -21.00 19.41 -4.88
CA THR A 38 -22.20 18.56 -4.70
C THR A 38 -21.92 17.07 -4.90
N PHE A 39 -21.06 16.70 -5.84
CA PHE A 39 -20.59 15.31 -6.00
C PHE A 39 -19.78 14.81 -4.80
N LEU A 40 -18.91 15.65 -4.24
CA LEU A 40 -18.07 15.26 -3.11
C LEU A 40 -18.88 15.02 -1.82
N VAL A 41 -19.91 15.84 -1.56
CA VAL A 41 -20.83 15.68 -0.42
C VAL A 41 -21.74 14.46 -0.59
N ALA A 42 -22.20 14.17 -1.82
CA ALA A 42 -23.00 12.98 -2.09
C ALA A 42 -22.23 11.67 -1.90
N CYS A 43 -20.94 11.63 -2.26
CA CYS A 43 -20.09 10.45 -2.01
C CYS A 43 -19.83 10.21 -0.51
N ILE A 44 -19.70 11.28 0.30
CA ILE A 44 -19.48 11.15 1.75
C ILE A 44 -20.78 10.72 2.47
N ALA A 45 -21.95 11.17 2.01
CA ALA A 45 -23.23 10.81 2.63
C ALA A 45 -23.65 9.33 2.40
N ILE A 46 -23.11 8.66 1.38
CA ILE A 46 -23.42 7.24 1.09
C ILE A 46 -22.41 6.28 1.75
N ALA A 47 -21.21 6.74 2.10
CA ALA A 47 -20.19 5.88 2.71
C ALA A 47 -20.34 5.67 4.23
N VAL A 48 -21.04 6.58 4.93
CA VAL A 48 -21.06 6.58 6.41
C VAL A 48 -22.14 5.69 7.06
N PRO A 49 -23.32 5.38 6.48
CA PRO A 49 -24.29 4.54 7.19
C PRO A 49 -23.99 3.03 7.14
N LEU A 50 -23.08 2.58 6.27
CA LEU A 50 -22.75 1.15 6.09
C LEU A 50 -21.58 0.67 6.96
N ALA A 51 -20.84 1.57 7.61
CA ALA A 51 -19.74 1.21 8.50
C ALA A 51 -20.18 0.86 9.94
N ALA A 52 -21.44 1.11 10.31
CA ALA A 52 -21.95 0.90 11.66
C ALA A 52 -22.55 -0.51 11.92
N SER A 53 -22.54 -1.40 10.92
CA SER A 53 -23.13 -2.75 11.04
C SER A 53 -22.12 -3.89 10.95
N LEU A 54 -20.83 -3.58 10.77
CA LEU A 54 -19.78 -4.58 10.86
C LEU A 54 -19.36 -4.72 12.32
N PRO A 55 -19.44 -5.93 12.92
CA PRO A 55 -18.87 -6.14 14.25
C PRO A 55 -17.40 -5.74 14.18
N GLN A 56 -16.97 -4.77 14.99
CA GLN A 56 -15.55 -4.45 15.12
C GLN A 56 -14.87 -5.62 15.87
N PRO A 57 -14.06 -6.48 15.23
CA PRO A 57 -13.49 -7.67 15.89
C PRO A 57 -12.43 -7.36 16.97
N TRP A 58 -12.11 -6.09 17.22
CA TRP A 58 -10.88 -5.68 17.93
C TRP A 58 -11.14 -4.80 19.16
N SER A 59 -12.39 -4.52 19.53
CA SER A 59 -12.70 -3.72 20.73
C SER A 59 -12.45 -4.43 22.07
N GLY A 60 -11.97 -5.68 22.07
CA GLY A 60 -11.70 -6.48 23.27
C GLY A 60 -10.23 -6.84 23.53
N VAL A 61 -9.32 -6.52 22.60
CA VAL A 61 -7.95 -7.09 22.56
C VAL A 61 -7.11 -6.76 23.80
N ALA A 62 -7.33 -5.60 24.42
CA ALA A 62 -6.53 -5.19 25.57
C ALA A 62 -6.90 -5.89 26.90
N ALA A 63 -8.09 -6.48 27.01
CA ALA A 63 -8.52 -7.16 28.25
C ALA A 63 -8.13 -8.65 28.26
N ASP A 64 -8.20 -9.31 27.10
CA ASP A 64 -8.04 -10.77 26.98
C ASP A 64 -6.57 -11.24 27.02
N ALA A 65 -5.61 -10.34 26.84
CA ALA A 65 -4.17 -10.66 26.92
C ALA A 65 -3.68 -10.94 28.35
N ARG A 66 -4.42 -10.50 29.38
CA ARG A 66 -3.97 -10.58 30.79
C ARG A 66 -4.39 -11.87 31.49
N ASP A 67 -5.49 -12.50 31.06
CA ASP A 67 -6.15 -13.56 31.85
C ASP A 67 -5.96 -14.98 31.30
N GLY A 68 -5.17 -15.17 30.22
CA GLY A 68 -4.85 -16.51 29.71
C GLY A 68 -6.07 -17.35 29.31
N ALA A 69 -7.26 -16.74 29.21
CA ALA A 69 -8.49 -17.45 28.92
C ALA A 69 -8.50 -17.90 27.46
N SER A 70 -8.57 -19.22 27.28
CA SER A 70 -8.74 -19.92 26.01
C SER A 70 -10.09 -19.54 25.39
N ARG A 71 -10.15 -18.40 24.70
CA ARG A 71 -11.27 -18.11 23.79
C ARG A 71 -10.97 -18.81 22.47
N THR A 72 -11.76 -19.82 22.14
CA THR A 72 -11.76 -20.44 20.82
C THR A 72 -12.15 -19.39 19.80
N LEU A 73 -11.20 -18.98 18.97
CA LEU A 73 -11.44 -18.04 17.88
C LEU A 73 -12.19 -18.77 16.77
N ALA A 74 -13.24 -18.15 16.25
CA ALA A 74 -13.94 -18.65 15.09
C ALA A 74 -13.08 -18.39 13.85
N THR A 75 -12.33 -19.39 13.45
CA THR A 75 -11.56 -19.41 12.22
C THR A 75 -12.40 -19.98 11.10
N GLY A 76 -12.41 -19.29 9.96
CA GLY A 76 -13.06 -19.78 8.74
C GLY A 76 -12.29 -20.92 8.06
N SER A 77 -11.21 -21.42 8.65
CA SER A 77 -10.38 -22.51 8.14
C SER A 77 -9.94 -23.42 9.28
N ASP A 78 -9.94 -24.74 9.05
CA ASP A 78 -9.36 -25.70 9.99
C ASP A 78 -7.89 -25.33 10.21
N HIS A 79 -7.49 -25.11 11.45
CA HIS A 79 -6.11 -24.76 11.84
C HIS A 79 -5.73 -25.53 13.11
N PRO A 80 -4.42 -25.75 13.35
CA PRO A 80 -3.97 -26.36 14.60
C PRO A 80 -4.24 -25.44 15.80
N GLU A 81 -4.36 -26.03 16.98
CA GLU A 81 -4.47 -25.23 18.20
C GLU A 81 -3.13 -24.57 18.52
N PHE A 82 -2.99 -23.29 18.17
CA PHE A 82 -1.80 -22.51 18.51
C PHE A 82 -1.78 -22.17 20.01
N THR A 83 -0.62 -22.42 20.64
CA THR A 83 -0.38 -22.11 22.06
C THR A 83 0.87 -21.26 22.23
N GLY A 84 1.13 -20.75 23.44
CA GLY A 84 2.33 -19.94 23.73
C GLY A 84 2.16 -18.44 23.46
N PRO A 85 3.26 -17.67 23.61
CA PRO A 85 3.25 -16.21 23.55
C PRO A 85 2.91 -15.65 22.15
N HIS A 86 3.17 -16.42 21.09
CA HIS A 86 3.02 -16.00 19.69
C HIS A 86 1.75 -16.56 19.01
N LYS A 87 0.78 -17.06 19.78
CA LYS A 87 -0.40 -17.75 19.24
C LYS A 87 -1.26 -16.87 18.33
N TYR A 88 -1.29 -15.56 18.55
CA TYR A 88 -2.10 -14.64 17.75
C TYR A 88 -1.43 -14.33 16.42
N GLU A 89 -0.11 -14.20 16.42
CA GLU A 89 0.71 -14.01 15.22
C GLU A 89 0.69 -15.25 14.33
N MET A 90 0.74 -16.45 14.92
CA MET A 90 0.59 -17.72 14.18
C MET A 90 -0.80 -17.88 13.57
N LEU A 91 -1.84 -17.49 14.31
CA LEU A 91 -3.20 -17.52 13.79
C LEU A 91 -3.42 -16.51 12.66
N ASP A 92 -2.87 -15.30 12.79
CA ASP A 92 -2.91 -14.30 11.71
C ASP A 92 -2.16 -14.81 10.49
N ALA A 93 -0.96 -15.36 10.68
CA ALA A 93 -0.20 -16.00 9.62
C ALA A 93 -1.02 -17.09 8.93
N TRP A 94 -1.59 -18.06 9.68
CA TRP A 94 -2.38 -19.16 9.15
C TRP A 94 -3.52 -18.69 8.23
N ASN A 95 -4.26 -17.67 8.65
CA ASN A 95 -5.38 -17.13 7.88
C ASN A 95 -4.95 -16.40 6.60
N ASN A 96 -3.67 -16.02 6.49
CA ASN A 96 -3.11 -15.31 5.34
C ASN A 96 -2.11 -16.16 4.52
N LEU A 97 -1.96 -17.46 4.82
CA LEU A 97 -1.12 -18.37 4.03
C LEU A 97 -1.78 -18.75 2.70
N HIS A 98 -0.99 -18.68 1.63
CA HIS A 98 -1.38 -18.95 0.24
C HIS A 98 -0.90 -20.32 -0.26
N THR A 99 0.08 -20.93 0.41
CA THR A 99 0.74 -22.16 -0.04
C THR A 99 0.49 -23.32 0.91
N GLU A 100 0.50 -24.55 0.36
CA GLU A 100 0.44 -25.78 1.16
C GLU A 100 1.70 -25.93 2.02
N LEU A 101 2.87 -25.54 1.50
CA LEU A 101 4.13 -25.55 2.26
C LEU A 101 4.04 -24.65 3.50
N GLY A 102 3.53 -23.43 3.34
CA GLY A 102 3.37 -22.53 4.47
C GLY A 102 2.42 -23.09 5.52
N ARG A 103 1.35 -23.77 5.10
CA ARG A 103 0.41 -24.41 6.02
C ARG A 103 1.09 -25.55 6.77
N SER A 104 1.79 -26.45 6.07
CA SER A 104 2.48 -27.57 6.70
C SER A 104 3.55 -27.12 7.71
N ILE A 105 4.21 -25.98 7.47
CA ILE A 105 5.20 -25.41 8.39
C ILE A 105 4.56 -24.88 9.68
N LEU A 106 3.32 -24.39 9.64
CA LEU A 106 2.64 -23.91 10.84
C LEU A 106 1.83 -25.00 11.57
N GLU A 107 1.78 -26.23 11.06
CA GLU A 107 0.97 -27.29 11.66
C GLU A 107 1.38 -27.63 13.09
N ASP A 108 2.68 -27.60 13.40
CA ASP A 108 3.22 -27.88 14.72
C ASP A 108 3.39 -26.62 15.60
N GLY A 109 3.09 -25.45 15.05
CA GLY A 109 3.18 -24.16 15.73
C GLY A 109 4.61 -23.66 15.93
N VAL A 110 5.62 -24.18 15.23
CA VAL A 110 7.01 -23.70 15.32
C VAL A 110 7.60 -23.57 13.93
N VAL A 111 8.13 -22.38 13.59
CA VAL A 111 8.87 -22.20 12.32
C VAL A 111 10.35 -22.41 12.57
N THR A 112 10.89 -23.54 12.11
CA THR A 112 12.32 -23.84 12.24
C THR A 112 13.16 -23.09 11.19
N PRO A 113 14.47 -22.93 11.41
CA PRO A 113 15.37 -22.34 10.41
C PRO A 113 15.39 -23.09 9.07
N ASP A 114 15.27 -24.42 9.10
CA ASP A 114 15.30 -25.26 7.89
C ASP A 114 14.01 -25.09 7.08
N GLU A 115 12.86 -25.03 7.75
CA GLU A 115 11.58 -24.73 7.10
C GLU A 115 11.56 -23.33 6.50
N LEU A 116 12.05 -22.33 7.25
CA LEU A 116 12.19 -20.99 6.69
C LEU A 116 13.15 -20.97 5.49
N ALA A 117 14.19 -21.82 5.47
CA ALA A 117 15.09 -21.92 4.34
C ALA A 117 14.38 -22.46 3.07
N GLU A 118 13.45 -23.41 3.21
CA GLU A 118 12.63 -23.89 2.08
C GLU A 118 11.64 -22.82 1.58
N VAL A 119 11.01 -22.07 2.49
CA VAL A 119 10.17 -20.92 2.11
C VAL A 119 10.99 -19.86 1.39
N ARG A 120 12.20 -19.57 1.89
CA ARG A 120 13.14 -18.63 1.26
C ARG A 120 13.59 -19.09 -0.12
N LYS A 121 13.65 -20.39 -0.38
CA LYS A 121 13.92 -20.95 -1.71
C LYS A 121 12.77 -20.64 -2.68
N ALA A 122 11.52 -20.80 -2.26
CA ALA A 122 10.35 -20.38 -3.05
C ALA A 122 10.34 -18.86 -3.30
N TYR A 123 10.64 -18.07 -2.26
CA TYR A 123 10.78 -16.62 -2.38
C TYR A 123 11.85 -16.22 -3.41
N ASN A 124 13.04 -16.83 -3.35
CA ASN A 124 14.11 -16.60 -4.31
C ASN A 124 13.77 -17.08 -5.72
N ALA A 125 13.00 -18.16 -5.87
CA ALA A 125 12.49 -18.59 -7.16
C ALA A 125 11.61 -17.50 -7.80
N CYS A 126 10.70 -16.89 -7.03
CA CYS A 126 9.89 -15.75 -7.48
C CYS A 126 10.77 -14.55 -7.87
N LEU A 127 11.69 -14.13 -7.00
CA LEU A 127 12.59 -13.00 -7.26
C LEU A 127 13.46 -13.20 -8.50
N SER A 128 13.87 -14.45 -8.79
CA SER A 128 14.76 -14.77 -9.90
C SER A 128 14.18 -14.41 -11.26
N VAL A 129 12.85 -14.49 -11.42
CA VAL A 129 12.14 -14.10 -12.65
C VAL A 129 12.38 -12.62 -12.97
N TYR A 130 12.56 -11.81 -11.94
CA TYR A 130 12.80 -10.37 -12.04
C TYR A 130 14.28 -10.00 -11.96
N GLY A 131 15.18 -10.99 -12.01
CA GLY A 131 16.62 -10.77 -11.92
C GLY A 131 17.08 -10.31 -10.53
N MET A 132 16.38 -10.72 -9.46
CA MET A 132 16.70 -10.38 -8.08
C MET A 132 16.96 -11.62 -7.23
N GLN A 133 17.58 -11.42 -6.06
CA GLN A 133 17.82 -12.47 -5.08
C GLN A 133 17.86 -11.90 -3.67
N ALA A 134 17.22 -12.57 -2.72
CA ALA A 134 17.36 -12.34 -1.30
C ALA A 134 18.66 -12.97 -0.78
N LYS A 135 19.46 -12.18 -0.07
CA LYS A 135 20.73 -12.57 0.53
C LYS A 135 20.71 -12.28 2.01
N THR A 136 21.18 -13.25 2.79
CA THR A 136 21.47 -13.05 4.22
C THR A 136 22.61 -12.04 4.35
N ILE A 137 22.39 -11.06 5.21
CA ILE A 137 23.42 -10.15 5.68
C ILE A 137 24.05 -10.81 6.91
N THR A 138 25.35 -10.98 6.89
CA THR A 138 26.10 -11.48 8.05
C THR A 138 26.90 -10.36 8.70
N ASP A 139 27.17 -10.48 9.98
CA ASP A 139 28.14 -9.60 10.67
C ASP A 139 29.60 -10.00 10.34
N GLY A 140 30.54 -9.43 11.10
CA GLY A 140 31.97 -9.69 10.94
C GLY A 140 32.39 -11.11 11.36
N ASP A 141 31.57 -11.79 12.17
CA ASP A 141 31.81 -13.15 12.67
C ASP A 141 31.10 -14.21 11.80
N GLY A 142 30.28 -13.78 10.84
CA GLY A 142 29.54 -14.64 9.92
C GLY A 142 28.12 -14.96 10.38
N GLU A 143 27.65 -14.38 11.47
CA GLU A 143 26.32 -14.61 12.02
C GLU A 143 25.26 -13.81 11.25
N PRO A 144 24.08 -14.39 10.97
CA PRO A 144 23.03 -13.71 10.22
C PRO A 144 22.41 -12.57 11.03
N ILE A 145 22.56 -11.34 10.54
CA ILE A 145 22.00 -10.13 11.16
C ILE A 145 20.82 -9.53 10.39
N GLY A 146 20.48 -10.11 9.25
CA GLY A 146 19.32 -9.69 8.48
C GLY A 146 19.30 -10.25 7.06
N GLU A 147 18.46 -9.64 6.24
CA GLU A 147 18.30 -10.01 4.83
C GLU A 147 18.21 -8.75 3.96
N SER A 148 18.79 -8.82 2.77
CA SER A 148 18.67 -7.80 1.73
C SER A 148 18.32 -8.42 0.40
N VAL A 149 17.43 -7.77 -0.36
CA VAL A 149 17.15 -8.14 -1.74
C VAL A 149 18.03 -7.33 -2.67
N VAL A 150 18.85 -8.03 -3.45
CA VAL A 150 19.78 -7.41 -4.39
C VAL A 150 19.42 -7.73 -5.84
N PRO A 151 19.60 -6.79 -6.78
CA PRO A 151 19.53 -7.10 -8.20
C PRO A 151 20.75 -7.94 -8.60
N VAL A 152 20.49 -9.04 -9.29
CA VAL A 152 21.51 -9.92 -9.89
C VAL A 152 21.71 -9.56 -11.37
N ARG A 153 20.67 -9.03 -12.04
CA ARG A 153 20.74 -8.59 -13.45
C ARG A 153 19.89 -7.34 -13.68
N GLY A 154 20.43 -6.41 -14.47
CA GLY A 154 19.73 -5.19 -14.86
C GLY A 154 19.56 -4.17 -13.73
N SER A 155 18.85 -3.08 -14.02
CA SER A 155 18.44 -2.09 -13.04
C SER A 155 16.92 -1.95 -13.05
N MET A 156 16.34 -1.83 -11.86
CA MET A 156 14.91 -1.62 -11.64
C MET A 156 14.74 -0.41 -10.73
N ASP A 157 13.75 0.43 -11.04
CA ASP A 157 13.37 1.56 -10.20
C ASP A 157 12.89 1.09 -8.82
N GLY A 158 12.99 1.97 -7.83
CA GLY A 158 12.72 1.62 -6.43
C GLY A 158 11.28 1.17 -6.19
N LEU A 159 10.30 1.84 -6.79
CA LEU A 159 8.87 1.54 -6.58
C LEU A 159 8.51 0.17 -7.15
N ARG A 160 8.95 -0.10 -8.38
CA ARG A 160 8.73 -1.41 -9.01
C ARG A 160 9.46 -2.52 -8.25
N ARG A 161 10.67 -2.25 -7.76
CA ARG A 161 11.42 -3.20 -6.94
C ARG A 161 10.66 -3.58 -5.68
N SER A 162 10.19 -2.58 -4.93
CA SER A 162 9.41 -2.81 -3.71
C SER A 162 8.13 -3.59 -4.00
N ALA A 163 7.41 -3.26 -5.07
CA ALA A 163 6.20 -3.98 -5.46
C ALA A 163 6.46 -5.46 -5.76
N VAL A 164 7.54 -5.77 -6.48
CA VAL A 164 7.94 -7.16 -6.77
C VAL A 164 8.37 -7.89 -5.50
N ILE A 165 9.12 -7.22 -4.61
CA ILE A 165 9.51 -7.81 -3.31
C ILE A 165 8.27 -8.17 -2.50
N ASP A 166 7.32 -7.25 -2.36
CA ASP A 166 6.10 -7.48 -1.58
C ASP A 166 5.22 -8.56 -2.20
N GLN A 167 5.11 -8.59 -3.53
CA GLN A 167 4.42 -9.65 -4.26
C GLN A 167 5.06 -11.00 -3.96
N CYS A 168 6.37 -11.14 -4.20
CA CYS A 168 7.07 -12.41 -4.00
C CYS A 168 7.05 -12.87 -2.54
N ARG A 169 7.11 -11.95 -1.57
CA ARG A 169 6.97 -12.28 -0.14
C ARG A 169 5.59 -12.82 0.20
N THR A 170 4.55 -12.31 -0.46
CA THR A 170 3.17 -12.73 -0.25
C THR A 170 2.92 -14.08 -0.92
N GLU A 171 3.30 -14.24 -2.18
CA GLU A 171 3.08 -15.47 -2.96
C GLU A 171 3.86 -16.67 -2.42
N SER A 172 5.00 -16.44 -1.77
CA SER A 172 5.79 -17.50 -1.14
C SER A 172 5.46 -17.71 0.34
N ASP A 173 4.52 -16.97 0.92
CA ASP A 173 4.24 -16.90 2.36
C ASP A 173 5.40 -16.45 3.26
N TYR A 174 6.54 -16.07 2.67
CA TYR A 174 7.70 -15.57 3.40
C TYR A 174 7.39 -14.36 4.29
N ARG A 175 6.44 -13.50 3.87
CA ARG A 175 5.96 -12.37 4.67
C ARG A 175 5.45 -12.79 6.05
N TRP A 176 4.76 -13.93 6.12
CA TRP A 176 4.06 -14.39 7.31
C TRP A 176 4.92 -15.30 8.17
N LEU A 177 5.79 -16.10 7.54
CA LEU A 177 6.59 -17.10 8.24
C LEU A 177 7.93 -16.54 8.76
N ALA A 178 8.55 -15.59 8.06
CA ALA A 178 9.86 -15.05 8.47
C ALA A 178 9.86 -14.41 9.88
N PRO A 179 8.83 -13.65 10.30
CA PRO A 179 8.78 -13.08 11.64
C PRO A 179 8.58 -14.12 12.76
N LEU A 180 8.10 -15.32 12.42
CA LEU A 180 7.82 -16.40 13.37
C LEU A 180 9.01 -17.36 13.55
N ALA A 181 10.04 -17.22 12.74
CA ALA A 181 11.20 -18.09 12.82
C ALA A 181 12.00 -17.82 14.11
N GLY A 182 12.15 -18.86 14.93
CA GLY A 182 12.83 -18.78 16.23
C GLY A 182 12.02 -18.09 17.35
N ALA A 183 10.72 -17.89 17.13
CA ALA A 183 9.76 -17.41 18.13
C ALA A 183 9.30 -18.54 19.07
#